data_AF-A0A7C2PWT7-F1
#
_entry.id   AF-A0A7C2PWT7-F1
#
_cell.length_a   1.000
_cell.length_b   1.000
_cell.length_c   1.000
_cell.angle_alpha   90.00
_cell.angle_beta   90.00
_cell.angle_gamma   90.00
#
_symmetry.space_group_name_H-M   'P 1'
#
loop_
_entity.id
_entity.type
_entity.pdbx_description
1 polymer ?
#
loop_
_entity_poly.entity_id
_entity_poly.type
_entity_poly.pdbx_seq_one_letter_code
_entity_poly.pdbx_strand_id
1 'polypeptide(L)'
;MRSATRFYSPGACGRPDGICGMKGGPSGKRHFEGPVVSMRVALLTHSNPFRQGVCEAILEGGAQVVAATEPRPRPPGLLRLRRMGGEAFRRAAPGLHAAFNSDPFYRFLRTRGIPCARVWRARDPRFGDWLRRLAPDVVVLSRFGQRLPAELLTIPRLGFVNIHCSLLPKLRGPSPIHGAIILDHAESGVTLHVVDETIDTGDILLQRRFSLDPQETNASFTEKALRIMCPMVAEVIRMLRTGRYARVPQDHSEATYFSVRRTFGRFALIDWSAPARLIDAVVRSGVPCHTRFKARAIRVWQARVAADTQEQRARPGVVLARADGWLTVMAADAPVELTVGRMRRNRWWSLRDYEDMTLADMGGRGLLSSGRLPEVGTELETRPWPELRARTARDRCNVWPRARAAGQKVALDPG
;
A
#
# COMPACT_ATOMS: atom_id res chain seq x y z
N MET A 1 -2.11 31.73 66.12
CA MET A 1 -0.68 31.39 66.29
C MET A 1 0.08 31.86 65.06
N ARG A 2 0.91 32.91 65.25
CA ARG A 2 2.06 33.41 64.45
C ARG A 2 1.88 33.50 62.91
N SER A 3 1.48 34.66 62.36
CA SER A 3 2.32 35.81 61.90
C SER A 3 3.16 35.46 60.65
N ALA A 4 3.43 36.26 59.62
CA ALA A 4 3.22 37.65 59.20
C ALA A 4 4.17 37.78 57.96
N THR A 5 3.71 38.13 56.76
CA THR A 5 3.88 39.43 56.07
C THR A 5 5.27 39.77 55.50
N ARG A 6 5.25 40.32 54.26
CA ARG A 6 6.23 41.16 53.50
C ARG A 6 7.05 40.46 52.40
N PHE A 7 6.86 40.76 51.10
CA PHE A 7 7.20 41.97 50.29
C PHE A 7 8.70 42.09 49.94
N TYR A 8 9.09 41.90 48.66
CA TYR A 8 9.78 42.89 47.77
C TYR A 8 10.33 42.26 46.45
N SER A 9 9.78 42.73 45.33
CA SER A 9 10.33 43.22 44.03
C SER A 9 11.67 42.78 43.37
N PRO A 10 11.80 43.02 42.03
CA PRO A 10 12.77 42.40 41.10
C PRO A 10 14.05 43.23 40.88
N GLY A 11 15.12 42.59 40.37
CA GLY A 11 16.40 43.24 40.04
C GLY A 11 16.95 42.79 38.68
N ALA A 12 17.36 43.77 37.89
CA ALA A 12 17.95 43.69 36.55
C ALA A 12 19.51 43.65 36.57
N CYS A 13 20.11 43.61 35.36
CA CYS A 13 21.53 43.87 35.02
C CYS A 13 22.49 42.66 35.19
N GLY A 14 23.40 42.30 34.27
CA GLY A 14 23.87 42.94 33.05
C GLY A 14 24.84 42.03 32.27
N ARG A 15 25.16 42.43 31.02
CA ARG A 15 26.33 41.93 30.28
C ARG A 15 27.60 42.69 30.72
N PRO A 16 28.79 42.13 30.50
CA PRO A 16 29.65 42.74 29.48
C PRO A 16 30.44 41.75 28.61
N ASP A 17 31.05 42.31 27.57
CA ASP A 17 31.75 41.72 26.44
C ASP A 17 33.02 40.91 26.76
N GLY A 18 33.43 40.04 25.82
CA GLY A 18 34.76 39.40 25.82
C GLY A 18 34.98 38.43 24.66
N ILE A 19 35.71 38.90 23.64
CA ILE A 19 36.13 38.18 22.42
C ILE A 19 37.37 37.32 22.72
N CYS A 20 37.40 36.04 22.29
CA CYS A 20 38.60 35.41 21.72
C CYS A 20 38.24 34.08 21.02
N GLY A 21 38.60 33.93 19.75
CA GLY A 21 38.42 32.70 18.99
C GLY A 21 39.68 31.85 18.92
N MET A 22 39.53 30.53 18.77
CA MET A 22 40.43 29.67 18.01
C MET A 22 39.68 28.44 17.45
N LYS A 23 40.13 28.04 16.26
CA LYS A 23 39.54 27.10 15.31
C LYS A 23 39.81 25.63 15.68
N GLY A 24 38.88 24.74 15.32
CA GLY A 24 39.09 23.29 15.19
C GLY A 24 37.78 22.54 14.92
N GLY A 25 37.52 22.13 13.67
CA GLY A 25 36.40 21.23 13.31
C GLY A 25 36.89 19.84 12.90
N PRO A 26 36.02 18.92 12.42
CA PRO A 26 34.62 18.71 12.78
C PRO A 26 34.37 17.22 13.15
N SER A 27 33.87 16.95 14.36
CA SER A 27 33.29 15.64 14.71
C SER A 27 32.01 15.82 15.53
N GLY A 28 31.08 16.59 14.97
CA GLY A 28 29.82 16.94 15.64
C GLY A 28 28.67 16.05 15.20
N LYS A 29 28.31 15.07 16.04
CA LYS A 29 26.95 14.51 16.07
C LYS A 29 25.97 15.68 16.15
N ARG A 30 25.18 15.90 15.09
CA ARG A 30 24.19 17.00 15.08
C ARG A 30 23.02 16.64 15.97
N HIS A 31 23.08 17.09 17.22
CA HIS A 31 21.90 17.29 18.05
C HIS A 31 21.10 18.46 17.45
N PHE A 32 19.81 18.25 17.21
CA PHE A 32 18.91 19.28 16.65
C PHE A 32 18.38 20.16 17.80
N GLU A 33 18.57 21.48 17.69
CA GLU A 33 18.03 22.49 18.60
C GLU A 33 16.60 22.93 18.19
N GLY A 34 15.69 22.99 19.17
CA GLY A 34 14.46 23.81 19.16
C GLY A 34 13.15 23.16 18.69
N PRO A 35 12.01 23.37 19.38
CA PRO A 35 10.69 22.93 18.94
C PRO A 35 10.20 23.73 17.72
N VAL A 36 9.71 23.04 16.70
CA VAL A 36 9.20 23.64 15.45
C VAL A 36 7.75 24.08 15.68
N VAL A 37 7.51 25.39 15.76
CA VAL A 37 6.18 25.97 16.08
C VAL A 37 5.13 25.63 15.02
N SER A 38 5.51 25.44 13.76
CA SER A 38 4.63 24.91 12.70
C SER A 38 5.41 24.01 11.72
N MET A 39 5.50 22.72 12.03
CA MET A 39 6.16 21.74 11.16
C MET A 39 5.45 21.65 9.81
N ARG A 40 6.19 21.80 8.71
CA ARG A 40 5.71 21.77 7.33
C ARG A 40 5.81 20.37 6.76
N VAL A 41 4.69 19.77 6.37
CA VAL A 41 4.61 18.41 5.85
C VAL A 41 4.10 18.43 4.42
N ALA A 42 4.83 17.81 3.50
CA ALA A 42 4.30 17.47 2.18
C ALA A 42 3.80 16.02 2.17
N LEU A 43 2.56 15.79 1.72
CA LEU A 43 1.99 14.46 1.59
C LEU A 43 2.09 13.97 0.14
N LEU A 44 3.02 13.05 -0.13
CA LEU A 44 3.09 12.40 -1.44
C LEU A 44 2.25 11.13 -1.42
N THR A 45 1.16 11.18 -2.19
CA THR A 45 0.19 10.11 -2.31
C THR A 45 -0.31 10.01 -3.75
N HIS A 46 -0.86 8.85 -4.09
CA HIS A 46 -1.70 8.70 -5.27
C HIS A 46 -3.16 8.46 -4.84
N SER A 47 -4.04 8.07 -5.76
CA SER A 47 -5.31 7.45 -5.38
C SER A 47 -4.98 6.30 -4.45
N ASN A 48 -5.68 6.23 -3.33
CA ASN A 48 -5.75 5.12 -2.39
C ASN A 48 -6.77 5.49 -1.30
N PRO A 49 -7.30 4.51 -0.56
CA PRO A 49 -8.25 4.77 0.53
C PRO A 49 -7.62 5.45 1.76
N PHE A 50 -6.28 5.53 1.86
CA PHE A 50 -5.59 6.05 3.04
C PHE A 50 -5.40 7.56 3.04
N ARG A 51 -5.32 8.18 1.86
CA ARG A 51 -4.84 9.56 1.68
C ARG A 51 -5.55 10.62 2.52
N GLN A 52 -6.87 10.53 2.68
CA GLN A 52 -7.60 11.50 3.50
C GLN A 52 -7.29 11.32 4.98
N GLY A 53 -7.44 10.10 5.52
CA GLY A 53 -7.15 9.81 6.93
C GLY A 53 -5.69 10.10 7.30
N VAL A 54 -4.74 9.83 6.40
CA VAL A 54 -3.33 10.20 6.60
C VAL A 54 -3.16 11.73 6.65
N CYS A 55 -3.85 12.47 5.77
CA CYS A 55 -3.79 13.93 5.79
C CYS A 55 -4.40 14.50 7.08
N GLU A 56 -5.53 13.97 7.54
CA GLU A 56 -6.17 14.34 8.81
C GLU A 56 -5.25 14.04 9.99
N ALA A 57 -4.64 12.85 10.03
CA ALA A 57 -3.68 12.47 11.06
C ALA A 57 -2.45 13.39 11.13
N ILE A 58 -1.95 13.87 9.99
CA ILE A 58 -0.85 14.85 9.97
C ILE A 58 -1.28 16.16 10.66
N LEU A 59 -2.50 16.63 10.37
CA LEU A 59 -3.07 17.83 10.99
C LEU A 59 -3.29 17.63 12.49
N GLU A 60 -3.80 16.47 12.91
CA GLU A 60 -3.98 16.09 14.33
C GLU A 60 -2.66 15.97 15.09
N GLY A 61 -1.57 15.61 14.40
CA GLY A 61 -0.20 15.69 14.93
C GLY A 61 0.27 17.14 15.18
N GLY A 62 -0.51 18.12 14.77
CA GLY A 62 -0.26 19.55 14.89
C GLY A 62 0.80 20.06 13.92
N ALA A 63 0.95 19.41 12.76
CA ALA A 63 1.74 19.90 11.64
C ALA A 63 0.85 20.57 10.58
N GLN A 64 1.46 21.41 9.76
CA GLN A 64 0.82 22.00 8.60
C GLN A 64 1.05 21.10 7.38
N VAL A 65 -0.02 20.72 6.69
CA VAL A 65 0.10 20.10 5.36
C VAL A 65 0.26 21.21 4.32
N VAL A 66 1.48 21.38 3.81
CA VAL A 66 1.83 22.49 2.89
C VAL A 66 1.50 22.17 1.43
N ALA A 67 1.46 20.89 1.08
CA ALA A 67 0.87 20.40 -0.16
C ALA A 67 0.60 18.90 -0.08
N ALA A 68 -0.31 18.42 -0.92
CA ALA A 68 -0.47 17.01 -1.22
C ALA A 68 -0.30 16.74 -2.71
N THR A 69 0.03 15.50 -3.09
CA THR A 69 0.04 15.10 -4.50
C THR A 69 -1.20 14.35 -4.90
N GLU A 70 -1.56 14.51 -6.17
CA GLU A 70 -2.66 13.81 -6.80
C GLU A 70 -2.21 12.54 -7.54
N PRO A 71 -3.11 11.55 -7.70
CA PRO A 71 -2.97 10.54 -8.73
C PRO A 71 -2.73 11.15 -10.10
N ARG A 72 -1.91 10.46 -10.90
CA ARG A 72 -1.90 10.62 -12.35
C ARG A 72 -3.34 10.46 -12.86
N PRO A 73 -3.97 11.44 -13.52
CA PRO A 73 -5.10 11.10 -14.36
C PRO A 73 -4.62 10.11 -15.39
N ARG A 74 -5.25 8.93 -15.44
CA ARG A 74 -5.26 8.16 -16.68
C ARG A 74 -6.40 8.74 -17.50
N PRO A 75 -6.15 9.68 -18.43
CA PRO A 75 -7.19 9.94 -19.41
C PRO A 75 -7.47 8.61 -20.12
N PRO A 76 -8.75 8.24 -20.28
CA PRO A 76 -9.13 7.12 -21.13
C PRO A 76 -8.53 7.39 -22.52
N GLY A 77 -7.46 6.67 -22.87
CA GLY A 77 -6.85 6.74 -24.20
C GLY A 77 -6.05 7.99 -24.53
N LEU A 78 -5.05 8.41 -23.73
CA LEU A 78 -4.08 9.44 -24.19
C LEU A 78 -3.38 9.04 -25.50
N LEU A 79 -3.17 7.75 -25.74
CA LEU A 79 -2.64 7.24 -27.02
C LEU A 79 -3.59 7.49 -28.21
N ARG A 80 -4.91 7.60 -27.95
CA ARG A 80 -5.91 8.04 -28.94
C ARG A 80 -6.02 9.56 -28.99
N LEU A 81 -6.06 10.24 -27.85
CA LEU A 81 -6.21 11.70 -27.76
C LEU A 81 -4.99 12.48 -28.29
N ARG A 82 -3.75 11.96 -28.16
CA ARG A 82 -2.58 12.56 -28.83
C ARG A 82 -2.63 12.47 -30.36
N ARG A 83 -3.44 11.55 -30.91
CA ARG A 83 -3.70 11.44 -32.36
C ARG A 83 -4.92 12.26 -32.80
N MET A 84 -5.69 12.81 -31.85
CA MET A 84 -6.83 13.66 -32.15
C MET A 84 -6.37 15.12 -32.04
N GLY A 85 -6.55 15.90 -33.10
CA GLY A 85 -6.16 17.32 -33.15
C GLY A 85 -6.72 18.17 -32.00
N GLY A 86 -6.17 19.38 -31.82
CA GLY A 86 -6.36 20.22 -30.64
C GLY A 86 -7.80 20.57 -30.25
N GLU A 87 -8.78 20.48 -31.14
CA GLU A 87 -10.21 20.69 -30.81
C GLU A 87 -10.85 19.53 -30.04
N ALA A 88 -10.50 18.28 -30.37
CA ALA A 88 -11.05 17.12 -29.69
C ALA A 88 -10.55 17.00 -28.24
N PHE A 89 -9.29 17.39 -28.01
CA PHE A 89 -8.73 17.51 -26.66
C PHE A 89 -9.45 18.60 -25.85
N ARG A 90 -9.72 19.77 -26.46
CA ARG A 90 -10.46 20.88 -25.83
C ARG A 90 -11.90 20.49 -25.46
N ARG A 91 -12.58 19.69 -26.28
CA ARG A 91 -13.93 19.14 -25.96
C ARG A 91 -13.94 18.08 -24.85
N ALA A 92 -12.86 17.30 -24.69
CA ALA A 92 -12.76 16.25 -23.66
C ALA A 92 -12.26 16.76 -22.29
N ALA A 93 -11.57 17.90 -22.26
CA ALA A 93 -11.00 18.50 -21.05
C ALA A 93 -12.03 18.81 -19.92
N PRO A 94 -13.26 19.27 -20.20
CA PRO A 94 -14.27 19.51 -19.16
C PRO A 94 -14.69 18.24 -18.42
N GLY A 95 -14.79 17.09 -19.10
CA GLY A 95 -15.14 15.81 -18.49
C GLY A 95 -14.05 15.23 -17.59
N LEU A 96 -12.78 15.48 -17.92
CA LEU A 96 -11.66 15.21 -17.02
C LEU A 96 -11.74 16.14 -15.79
N HIS A 97 -11.95 17.45 -16.00
CA HIS A 97 -12.11 18.45 -14.93
C HIS A 97 -13.25 18.09 -13.94
N ALA A 98 -14.38 17.62 -14.44
CA ALA A 98 -15.51 17.15 -13.63
C ALA A 98 -15.19 15.89 -12.79
N ALA A 99 -14.47 14.91 -13.36
CA ALA A 99 -14.04 13.71 -12.64
C ALA A 99 -12.93 13.96 -11.59
N PHE A 100 -12.25 15.12 -11.65
CA PHE A 100 -11.34 15.59 -10.60
C PHE A 100 -12.09 16.33 -9.49
N ASN A 101 -13.05 17.20 -9.83
CA ASN A 101 -13.84 17.92 -8.84
C ASN A 101 -14.79 17.00 -8.03
N SER A 102 -15.02 15.77 -8.49
CA SER A 102 -15.74 14.73 -7.75
C SER A 102 -14.86 13.87 -6.84
N ASP A 103 -13.53 13.98 -6.89
CA ASP A 103 -12.66 13.22 -5.98
C ASP A 103 -12.81 13.74 -4.54
N PRO A 104 -13.25 12.91 -3.57
CA PRO A 104 -13.48 13.36 -2.19
C PRO A 104 -12.24 13.95 -1.53
N PHE A 105 -11.06 13.42 -1.83
CA PHE A 105 -9.80 13.90 -1.26
C PHE A 105 -9.43 15.28 -1.83
N TYR A 106 -9.62 15.50 -3.13
CA TYR A 106 -9.37 16.81 -3.73
C TYR A 106 -10.31 17.88 -3.16
N ARG A 107 -11.59 17.54 -2.98
CA ARG A 107 -12.56 18.41 -2.32
C ARG A 107 -12.12 18.74 -0.89
N PHE A 108 -11.68 17.73 -0.14
CA PHE A 108 -11.15 17.87 1.22
C PHE A 108 -9.94 18.82 1.30
N LEU A 109 -8.99 18.72 0.36
CA LEU A 109 -7.82 19.60 0.32
C LEU A 109 -8.24 21.05 0.02
N ARG A 110 -9.13 21.22 -0.97
CA ARG A 110 -9.62 22.53 -1.39
C ARG A 110 -10.37 23.26 -0.28
N THR A 111 -11.23 22.57 0.47
CA THR A 111 -11.97 23.18 1.60
C THR A 111 -11.05 23.63 2.73
N ARG A 112 -9.83 23.08 2.81
CA ARG A 112 -8.79 23.46 3.78
C ARG A 112 -7.72 24.39 3.20
N GLY A 113 -7.87 24.82 1.95
CA GLY A 113 -6.87 25.65 1.28
C GLY A 113 -5.50 24.97 1.09
N ILE A 114 -5.44 23.63 1.12
CA ILE A 114 -4.20 22.87 0.93
C ILE A 114 -3.93 22.74 -0.57
N PRO A 115 -2.79 23.25 -1.09
CA PRO A 115 -2.44 23.09 -2.49
C PRO A 115 -2.29 21.62 -2.88
N CYS A 116 -2.78 21.29 -4.07
CA CYS A 116 -2.60 19.96 -4.64
C CYS A 116 -1.76 20.01 -5.92
N ALA A 117 -0.73 19.17 -6.00
CA ALA A 117 0.18 19.10 -7.13
C ALA A 117 0.02 17.80 -7.92
N ARG A 118 0.02 17.91 -9.25
CA ARG A 118 0.02 16.75 -10.14
C ARG A 118 1.45 16.32 -10.44
N VAL A 119 1.84 15.17 -9.91
CA VAL A 119 3.19 14.62 -10.08
C VAL A 119 3.17 13.47 -11.07
N TRP A 120 3.77 13.69 -12.25
CA TRP A 120 3.80 12.69 -13.33
C TRP A 120 4.89 11.65 -13.14
N ARG A 121 6.10 12.11 -12.82
CA ARG A 121 7.27 11.27 -12.59
C ARG A 121 8.09 11.88 -11.46
N ALA A 122 8.46 11.08 -10.46
CA ALA A 122 9.38 11.52 -9.40
C ALA A 122 10.75 11.94 -9.94
N ARG A 123 11.14 11.43 -11.12
CA ARG A 123 12.39 11.79 -11.83
C ARG A 123 12.29 13.05 -12.68
N ASP A 124 11.13 13.72 -12.74
CA ASP A 124 10.99 14.97 -13.48
C ASP A 124 11.68 16.09 -12.68
N PRO A 125 12.67 16.82 -13.24
CA PRO A 125 13.36 17.89 -12.51
C PRO A 125 12.39 18.94 -11.92
N ARG A 126 11.27 19.20 -12.61
CA ARG A 126 10.23 20.14 -12.15
C ARG A 126 9.58 19.70 -10.84
N PHE A 127 9.53 18.38 -10.58
CA PHE A 127 9.03 17.86 -9.31
C PHE A 127 10.02 18.16 -8.18
N GLY A 128 11.32 17.98 -8.42
CA GLY A 128 12.36 18.37 -7.48
C GLY A 128 12.32 19.88 -7.18
N ASP A 129 12.23 20.71 -8.21
CA ASP A 129 12.14 22.17 -8.04
C ASP A 129 10.88 22.61 -7.28
N TRP A 130 9.75 21.95 -7.54
CA TRP A 130 8.53 22.16 -6.80
C TRP A 130 8.70 21.79 -5.32
N LEU A 131 9.28 20.64 -5.02
CA LEU A 131 9.50 20.19 -3.64
C LEU A 131 10.49 21.09 -2.90
N ARG A 132 11.55 21.57 -3.57
CA ARG A 132 12.51 22.55 -3.01
C ARG A 132 11.84 23.88 -2.67
N ARG A 133 11.04 24.43 -3.59
CA ARG A 133 10.28 25.68 -3.34
C ARG A 133 9.26 25.53 -2.21
N LEU A 134 8.67 24.34 -2.07
CA LEU A 134 7.73 24.04 -1.01
C LEU A 134 8.42 24.04 0.37
N ALA A 135 9.73 23.76 0.44
CA ALA A 135 10.53 23.70 1.66
C ALA A 135 9.82 22.95 2.81
N PRO A 136 9.44 21.67 2.62
CA PRO A 136 8.88 20.87 3.70
C PRO A 136 9.95 20.48 4.72
N ASP A 137 9.57 20.40 5.99
CA ASP A 137 10.44 19.84 7.03
C ASP A 137 10.55 18.32 6.88
N VAL A 138 9.44 17.66 6.57
CA VAL A 138 9.34 16.21 6.33
C VAL A 138 8.38 15.95 5.17
N VAL A 139 8.61 14.84 4.48
CA VAL A 139 7.70 14.33 3.47
C VAL A 139 7.09 13.01 3.94
N VAL A 140 5.76 12.89 3.92
CA VAL A 140 5.06 11.63 4.23
C VAL A 140 4.66 10.94 2.93
N LEU A 141 5.07 9.69 2.74
CA LEU A 141 4.65 8.84 1.64
C LEU A 141 3.48 7.95 2.08
N SER A 142 2.39 8.01 1.33
CA SER A 142 1.26 7.09 1.47
C SER A 142 0.95 6.48 0.11
N ARG A 143 1.41 5.24 -0.11
CA ARG A 143 1.29 4.52 -1.40
C ARG A 143 1.78 5.32 -2.61
N PHE A 144 2.91 6.01 -2.44
CA PHE A 144 3.58 6.69 -3.55
C PHE A 144 4.38 5.68 -4.39
N GLY A 145 3.72 5.09 -5.40
CA GLY A 145 4.25 3.97 -6.20
C GLY A 145 5.43 4.28 -7.12
N GLN A 146 6.22 5.32 -6.85
CA GLN A 146 7.37 5.73 -7.65
C GLN A 146 8.64 5.75 -6.82
N ARG A 147 9.73 5.21 -7.35
CA ARG A 147 11.05 5.34 -6.73
C ARG A 147 11.49 6.81 -6.73
N LEU A 148 11.91 7.30 -5.57
CA LEU A 148 12.45 8.63 -5.39
C LEU A 148 13.93 8.65 -5.80
N PRO A 149 14.38 9.60 -6.62
CA PRO A 149 15.81 9.88 -6.81
C PRO A 149 16.49 10.27 -5.50
N ALA A 150 17.75 9.88 -5.31
CA ALA A 150 18.55 10.22 -4.13
C ALA A 150 18.61 11.74 -3.87
N GLU A 151 18.72 12.54 -4.93
CA GLU A 151 18.71 14.01 -4.87
C GLU A 151 17.43 14.61 -4.26
N LEU A 152 16.32 13.87 -4.26
CA LEU A 152 15.08 14.33 -3.61
C LEU A 152 15.10 14.05 -2.12
N LEU A 153 15.72 12.94 -1.69
CA LEU A 153 15.73 12.47 -0.30
C LEU A 153 16.38 13.48 0.64
N THR A 154 17.28 14.32 0.12
CA THR A 154 17.99 15.36 0.88
C THR A 154 17.24 16.68 0.99
N ILE A 155 16.11 16.85 0.29
CA ILE A 155 15.35 18.12 0.27
C ILE A 155 14.73 18.43 1.65
N PRO A 156 13.88 17.56 2.23
CA PRO A 156 13.35 17.79 3.57
C PRO A 156 14.42 17.52 4.63
N ARG A 157 14.60 18.44 5.58
CA ARG A 157 15.60 18.30 6.65
C ARG A 157 15.38 17.09 7.57
N LEU A 158 14.14 16.62 7.72
CA LEU A 158 13.78 15.43 8.50
C LEU A 158 13.59 14.19 7.60
N GLY A 159 13.87 14.30 6.30
CA GLY A 159 13.78 13.21 5.35
C GLY A 159 12.34 12.87 4.95
N PHE A 160 12.19 11.63 4.49
CA PHE A 160 10.94 11.06 4.04
C PHE A 160 10.52 9.95 5.00
N VAL A 161 9.23 9.90 5.33
CA VAL A 161 8.62 8.84 6.14
C VAL A 161 7.63 8.09 5.27
N ASN A 162 7.79 6.77 5.12
CA ASN A 162 6.84 5.93 4.40
C ASN A 162 5.94 5.15 5.35
N ILE A 163 4.66 5.06 4.99
CA ILE A 163 3.68 4.21 5.66
C ILE A 163 3.58 2.90 4.89
N HIS A 164 4.06 1.82 5.50
CA HIS A 164 4.12 0.49 4.89
C HIS A 164 3.22 -0.50 5.64
N CYS A 165 2.35 -1.20 4.92
CA CYS A 165 1.34 -2.10 5.50
C CYS A 165 1.87 -3.54 5.70
N SER A 166 3.04 -3.67 6.33
CA SER A 166 3.55 -4.93 6.87
C SER A 166 4.37 -4.68 8.14
N LEU A 167 4.75 -5.77 8.80
CA LEU A 167 5.79 -5.79 9.83
C LEU A 167 7.16 -5.86 9.15
N LEU A 168 7.73 -4.70 8.76
CA LEU A 168 9.09 -4.65 8.23
C LEU A 168 10.07 -5.28 9.23
N PRO A 169 11.05 -6.07 8.74
CA PRO A 169 11.52 -6.19 7.35
C PRO A 169 10.73 -7.15 6.44
N LYS A 170 9.67 -7.80 6.93
CA LYS A 170 8.87 -8.74 6.13
C LYS A 170 8.01 -7.98 5.10
N LEU A 171 7.82 -8.58 3.93
CA LEU A 171 6.97 -8.08 2.85
C LEU A 171 7.30 -6.66 2.38
N ARG A 172 8.58 -6.34 2.20
CA ARG A 172 9.03 -5.13 1.50
C ARG A 172 8.47 -5.07 0.07
N GLY A 173 8.32 -3.85 -0.45
CA GLY A 173 7.94 -3.62 -1.84
C GLY A 173 6.45 -3.36 -2.04
N PRO A 174 5.95 -3.51 -3.28
CA PRO A 174 4.74 -2.80 -3.70
C PRO A 174 3.43 -3.47 -3.28
N SER A 175 3.44 -4.69 -2.74
CA SER A 175 2.22 -5.48 -2.53
C SER A 175 2.15 -6.19 -1.17
N PRO A 176 2.43 -5.51 -0.04
CA PRO A 176 2.50 -6.16 1.28
C PRO A 176 1.17 -6.76 1.73
N ILE A 177 0.04 -6.06 1.52
CA ILE A 177 -1.29 -6.55 1.90
C ILE A 177 -1.63 -7.85 1.16
N HIS A 178 -1.40 -7.86 -0.16
CA HIS A 178 -1.60 -9.07 -0.96
C HIS A 178 -0.71 -10.21 -0.50
N GLY A 179 0.57 -9.92 -0.23
CA GLY A 179 1.52 -10.91 0.27
C GLY A 179 1.02 -11.52 1.57
N ALA A 180 0.62 -10.71 2.54
CA ALA A 180 0.13 -11.23 3.82
C ALA A 180 -1.06 -12.18 3.66
N ILE A 181 -2.00 -11.87 2.76
CA ILE A 181 -3.17 -12.70 2.48
C ILE A 181 -2.80 -13.98 1.70
N ILE A 182 -2.03 -13.83 0.60
CA ILE A 182 -1.70 -14.95 -0.31
C ILE A 182 -0.74 -15.95 0.34
N LEU A 183 0.14 -15.46 1.22
CA LEU A 183 1.09 -16.28 1.97
C LEU A 183 0.51 -16.82 3.27
N ASP A 184 -0.79 -16.60 3.51
CA ASP A 184 -1.52 -17.10 4.68
C ASP A 184 -0.87 -16.73 6.02
N HIS A 185 -0.45 -15.45 6.15
CA HIS A 185 0.10 -14.96 7.41
C HIS A 185 -0.99 -14.88 8.49
N ALA A 186 -0.68 -15.34 9.70
CA ALA A 186 -1.59 -15.20 10.85
C ALA A 186 -1.62 -13.77 11.43
N GLU A 187 -0.57 -12.98 11.17
CA GLU A 187 -0.45 -11.60 11.63
C GLU A 187 0.20 -10.71 10.57
N SER A 188 -0.10 -9.42 10.65
CA SER A 188 0.56 -8.38 9.87
C SER A 188 0.65 -7.11 10.71
N GLY A 189 0.93 -5.98 10.06
CA GLY A 189 1.10 -4.73 10.77
C GLY A 189 1.23 -3.52 9.87
N VAL A 190 1.45 -2.39 10.51
CA VAL A 190 1.80 -1.12 9.88
C VAL A 190 3.14 -0.68 10.43
N THR A 191 4.03 -0.27 9.54
CA THR A 191 5.34 0.30 9.86
C THR A 191 5.45 1.69 9.26
N LEU A 192 5.81 2.68 10.09
CA LEU A 192 6.31 3.97 9.65
C LEU A 192 7.83 3.94 9.73
N HIS A 193 8.49 4.11 8.59
CA HIS A 193 9.96 4.02 8.48
C HIS A 193 10.53 5.19 7.69
N VAL A 194 11.80 5.50 7.93
CA VAL A 194 12.55 6.50 7.17
C VAL A 194 12.88 5.92 5.80
N VAL A 195 12.68 6.70 4.75
CA VAL A 195 13.01 6.26 3.38
C VAL A 195 14.50 6.51 3.11
N ASP A 196 15.16 5.48 2.59
CA ASP A 196 16.51 5.54 2.03
C ASP A 196 16.47 5.33 0.50
N GLU A 197 17.62 5.12 -0.14
CA GLU A 197 17.71 4.90 -1.60
C GLU A 197 17.14 3.54 -2.05
N THR A 198 16.91 2.64 -1.09
CA THR A 198 16.45 1.28 -1.27
C THR A 198 14.97 1.13 -0.90
N ILE A 199 14.35 0.02 -1.35
CA ILE A 199 12.90 -0.15 -1.18
C ILE A 199 12.61 -0.72 0.20
N ASP A 200 11.99 0.09 1.05
CA ASP A 200 11.44 -0.29 2.35
C ASP A 200 12.47 -0.87 3.33
N THR A 201 13.70 -0.37 3.28
CA THR A 201 14.84 -0.86 4.09
C THR A 201 15.25 0.05 5.23
N GLY A 202 14.84 1.31 5.20
CA GLY A 202 15.32 2.29 6.17
C GLY A 202 14.74 2.09 7.58
N ASP A 203 15.31 2.81 8.53
CA ASP A 203 15.04 2.60 9.95
C ASP A 203 13.56 2.79 10.31
N ILE A 204 13.08 1.94 11.20
CA ILE A 204 11.71 1.99 11.71
C ILE A 204 11.60 3.10 12.75
N LEU A 205 10.57 3.95 12.61
CA LEU A 205 10.17 4.95 13.60
C LEU A 205 9.09 4.40 14.53
N LEU A 206 8.11 3.70 13.96
CA LEU A 206 6.99 3.15 14.69
C LEU A 206 6.42 1.92 13.97
N GLN A 207 6.10 0.87 14.72
CA GLN A 207 5.50 -0.34 14.17
C GLN A 207 4.40 -0.85 15.12
N ARG A 208 3.29 -1.31 14.54
CA ARG A 208 2.18 -1.95 15.28
C ARG A 208 1.72 -3.20 14.53
N ARG A 209 1.45 -4.26 15.29
CA ARG A 209 0.98 -5.55 14.79
C ARG A 209 -0.53 -5.73 14.98
N PHE A 210 -1.15 -6.56 14.16
CA PHE A 210 -2.53 -7.01 14.33
C PHE A 210 -2.72 -8.41 13.70
N SER A 211 -3.67 -9.16 14.26
CA SER A 211 -4.02 -10.50 13.77
C SER A 211 -4.85 -10.44 12.48
N LEU A 212 -4.59 -11.39 11.59
CA LEU A 212 -5.35 -11.60 10.37
C LEU A 212 -6.38 -12.70 10.57
N ASP A 213 -7.57 -12.49 10.01
CA ASP A 213 -8.59 -13.53 9.93
C ASP A 213 -8.18 -14.60 8.89
N PRO A 214 -8.47 -15.90 9.08
CA PRO A 214 -8.21 -16.90 8.04
C PRO A 214 -8.85 -16.56 6.68
N GLN A 215 -10.00 -15.89 6.69
CA GLN A 215 -10.73 -15.41 5.51
C GLN A 215 -10.47 -13.92 5.23
N GLU A 216 -9.38 -13.34 5.74
CA GLU A 216 -9.03 -11.92 5.57
C GLU A 216 -9.12 -11.50 4.11
N THR A 217 -9.86 -10.43 3.84
CA THR A 217 -9.94 -9.84 2.50
C THR A 217 -9.02 -8.63 2.41
N ASN A 218 -8.71 -8.18 1.20
CA ASN A 218 -7.99 -6.93 1.02
C ASN A 218 -8.69 -5.75 1.71
N ALA A 219 -10.02 -5.73 1.65
CA ALA A 219 -10.84 -4.66 2.19
C ALA A 219 -10.84 -4.66 3.73
N SER A 220 -11.07 -5.82 4.36
CA SER A 220 -11.03 -5.95 5.83
C SER A 220 -9.62 -5.68 6.39
N PHE A 221 -8.57 -6.13 5.68
CA PHE A 221 -7.19 -5.76 6.03
C PHE A 221 -7.00 -4.24 5.96
N THR A 222 -7.41 -3.62 4.85
CA THR A 222 -7.25 -2.19 4.60
C THR A 222 -7.96 -1.35 5.68
N GLU A 223 -9.15 -1.77 6.11
CA GLU A 223 -9.89 -1.14 7.20
C GLU A 223 -9.15 -1.26 8.56
N LYS A 224 -8.65 -2.45 8.90
CA LYS A 224 -7.81 -2.65 10.09
C LYS A 224 -6.57 -1.77 10.05
N ALA A 225 -5.86 -1.77 8.91
CA ALA A 225 -4.67 -0.95 8.72
C ALA A 225 -4.96 0.54 8.84
N LEU A 226 -6.09 1.03 8.32
CA LEU A 226 -6.52 2.43 8.43
C LEU A 226 -6.69 2.87 9.88
N ARG A 227 -7.43 2.08 10.67
CA ARG A 227 -7.67 2.38 12.09
C ARG A 227 -6.38 2.45 12.91
N ILE A 228 -5.35 1.69 12.51
CA ILE A 228 -4.06 1.64 13.18
C ILE A 228 -3.12 2.75 12.66
N MET A 229 -3.05 2.93 11.34
CA MET A 229 -2.05 3.82 10.72
C MET A 229 -2.32 5.29 11.01
N CYS A 230 -3.58 5.74 11.06
CA CYS A 230 -3.88 7.16 11.25
C CYS A 230 -3.39 7.66 12.62
N PRO A 231 -3.73 7.02 13.76
CA PRO A 231 -3.14 7.38 15.05
C PRO A 231 -1.61 7.31 15.05
N MET A 232 -1.02 6.31 14.41
CA MET A 232 0.44 6.18 14.30
C MET A 232 1.09 7.34 13.52
N VAL A 233 0.46 7.82 12.45
CA VAL A 233 0.94 8.99 11.70
C VAL A 233 0.94 10.21 12.60
N ALA A 234 -0.16 10.46 13.34
CA ALA A 234 -0.22 11.58 14.27
C ALA A 234 0.85 11.48 15.37
N GLU A 235 1.09 10.28 15.90
CA GLU A 235 2.16 9.99 16.86
C GLU A 235 3.55 10.32 16.29
N VAL A 236 3.88 9.80 15.11
CA VAL A 236 5.18 10.08 14.45
C VAL A 236 5.35 11.57 14.17
N ILE A 237 4.31 12.28 13.75
CA ILE A 237 4.39 13.73 13.56
C ILE A 237 4.72 14.44 14.88
N ARG A 238 4.07 14.09 15.99
CA ARG A 238 4.40 14.67 17.32
C ARG A 238 5.83 14.36 17.76
N MET A 239 6.30 13.13 17.53
CA MET A 239 7.67 12.72 17.83
C MET A 239 8.69 13.53 17.01
N LEU A 240 8.46 13.70 15.71
CA LEU A 240 9.33 14.49 14.84
C LEU A 240 9.34 15.98 15.21
N ARG A 241 8.20 16.55 15.62
CA ARG A 241 8.09 17.95 16.06
C ARG A 241 8.90 18.25 17.33
N THR A 242 8.92 17.30 18.26
CA THR A 242 9.64 17.44 19.54
C THR A 242 11.11 17.02 19.45
N GLY A 243 11.53 16.41 18.34
CA GLY A 243 12.86 15.81 18.19
C GLY A 243 13.07 14.56 19.05
N ARG A 244 12.02 14.05 19.71
CA ARG A 244 12.08 12.89 20.60
C ARG A 244 11.62 11.64 19.87
N TYR A 245 12.49 11.08 19.05
CA TYR A 245 12.25 9.82 18.34
C TYR A 245 13.52 8.96 18.30
N ALA A 246 13.33 7.65 18.35
CA ALA A 246 14.37 6.68 18.06
C ALA A 246 14.19 6.15 16.63
N ARG A 247 15.30 5.72 16.04
CA ARG A 247 15.33 4.99 14.79
C ARG A 247 15.81 3.57 15.09
N VAL A 248 15.04 2.58 14.71
CA VAL A 248 15.38 1.17 14.90
C VAL A 248 15.80 0.58 13.56
N PRO A 249 17.09 0.25 13.37
CA PRO A 249 17.54 -0.42 12.16
C PRO A 249 16.78 -1.72 11.93
N GLN A 250 16.46 -2.01 10.67
CA GLN A 250 15.83 -3.28 10.31
C GLN A 250 16.85 -4.41 10.34
N ASP A 251 16.44 -5.60 10.79
CA ASP A 251 17.22 -6.82 10.55
C ASP A 251 17.08 -7.23 9.07
N HIS A 252 18.11 -6.95 8.27
CA HIS A 252 18.04 -7.23 6.84
C HIS A 252 18.04 -8.73 6.50
N SER A 253 18.41 -9.61 7.45
CA SER A 253 18.40 -11.06 7.24
C SER A 253 16.97 -11.64 7.20
N GLU A 254 16.04 -11.02 7.92
CA GLU A 254 14.62 -11.38 8.01
C GLU A 254 13.77 -10.79 6.87
N ALA A 255 14.41 -10.10 5.91
CA ALA A 255 13.71 -9.40 4.86
C ALA A 255 13.03 -10.34 3.86
N THR A 256 11.75 -10.11 3.60
CA THR A 256 11.01 -10.79 2.52
C THR A 256 10.36 -9.77 1.59
N TYR A 257 10.03 -10.18 0.37
CA TYR A 257 9.47 -9.31 -0.67
C TYR A 257 8.23 -9.93 -1.30
N PHE A 258 7.26 -9.09 -1.68
CA PHE A 258 6.12 -9.55 -2.48
C PHE A 258 5.69 -8.54 -3.53
N SER A 259 5.40 -9.02 -4.75
CA SER A 259 4.92 -8.18 -5.84
C SER A 259 3.93 -8.94 -6.70
N VAL A 260 2.64 -8.54 -6.62
CA VAL A 260 1.58 -9.09 -7.48
C VAL A 260 1.95 -9.01 -8.95
N ARG A 261 2.59 -7.92 -9.38
CA ARG A 261 2.99 -7.73 -10.78
C ARG A 261 4.06 -8.72 -11.23
N ARG A 262 5.05 -9.02 -10.38
CA ARG A 262 6.09 -10.01 -10.71
C ARG A 262 5.54 -11.42 -10.66
N THR A 263 4.66 -11.71 -9.69
CA THR A 263 4.10 -13.05 -9.50
C THR A 263 3.01 -13.39 -10.53
N PHE A 264 2.08 -12.48 -10.81
CA PHE A 264 0.87 -12.79 -11.60
C PHE A 264 0.77 -12.00 -12.91
N GLY A 265 1.68 -11.06 -13.15
CA GLY A 265 1.58 -10.11 -14.24
C GLY A 265 0.48 -9.08 -13.98
N ARG A 266 -0.31 -8.76 -15.01
CA ARG A 266 -1.37 -7.75 -14.92
C ARG A 266 -2.72 -8.31 -14.46
N PHE A 267 -3.02 -9.54 -14.86
CA PHE A 267 -4.23 -10.27 -14.52
C PHE A 267 -3.80 -11.71 -14.22
N ALA A 268 -4.16 -12.21 -13.05
CA ALA A 268 -3.95 -13.61 -12.69
C ALA A 268 -4.89 -14.47 -13.54
N LEU A 269 -4.35 -15.32 -14.41
CA LEU A 269 -5.10 -16.47 -14.92
C LEU A 269 -5.01 -17.53 -13.84
N ILE A 270 -6.16 -18.03 -13.37
CA ILE A 270 -6.25 -19.07 -12.35
C ILE A 270 -5.56 -20.31 -12.87
N ASP A 271 -4.66 -20.85 -12.05
CA ASP A 271 -4.16 -22.21 -12.20
C ASP A 271 -5.02 -23.12 -11.32
N TRP A 272 -5.78 -24.00 -11.95
CA TRP A 272 -6.61 -24.97 -11.25
C TRP A 272 -5.77 -26.08 -10.61
N SER A 273 -4.52 -26.27 -11.04
CA SER A 273 -3.60 -27.24 -10.42
C SER A 273 -3.01 -26.76 -9.08
N ALA A 274 -3.43 -25.59 -8.58
CA ALA A 274 -3.13 -25.17 -7.22
C ALA A 274 -4.10 -25.73 -6.18
N PRO A 275 -3.68 -25.72 -4.90
CA PRO A 275 -4.58 -25.90 -3.78
C PRO A 275 -5.75 -24.89 -3.79
N ALA A 276 -6.93 -25.35 -3.43
CA ALA A 276 -8.17 -24.58 -3.35
C ALA A 276 -8.00 -23.31 -2.48
N ARG A 277 -7.31 -23.45 -1.34
CA ARG A 277 -7.01 -22.33 -0.44
C ARG A 277 -6.16 -21.24 -1.07
N LEU A 278 -5.21 -21.60 -1.94
CA LEU A 278 -4.38 -20.61 -2.63
C LEU A 278 -5.20 -19.84 -3.67
N ILE A 279 -6.06 -20.54 -4.42
CA ILE A 279 -6.97 -19.89 -5.39
C ILE A 279 -7.89 -18.91 -4.66
N ASP A 280 -8.49 -19.33 -3.54
CA ASP A 280 -9.27 -18.47 -2.65
C ASP A 280 -8.47 -17.24 -2.20
N ALA A 281 -7.28 -17.45 -1.59
CA ALA A 281 -6.42 -16.39 -1.08
C ALA A 281 -6.04 -15.36 -2.16
N VAL A 282 -5.70 -15.80 -3.37
CA VAL A 282 -5.38 -14.91 -4.49
C VAL A 282 -6.60 -14.05 -4.86
N VAL A 283 -7.79 -14.65 -4.96
CA VAL A 283 -9.02 -13.92 -5.30
C VAL A 283 -9.41 -12.94 -4.20
N ARG A 284 -9.48 -13.36 -2.93
CA ARG A 284 -9.87 -12.49 -1.79
C ARG A 284 -8.84 -11.40 -1.45
N SER A 285 -7.57 -11.60 -1.84
CA SER A 285 -6.54 -10.55 -1.78
C SER A 285 -6.78 -9.39 -2.77
N GLY A 286 -7.80 -9.51 -3.64
CA GLY A 286 -8.18 -8.50 -4.61
C GLY A 286 -7.33 -8.52 -5.89
N VAL A 287 -6.45 -9.50 -6.08
CA VAL A 287 -5.72 -9.63 -7.35
C VAL A 287 -6.74 -9.83 -8.48
N PRO A 288 -6.70 -9.03 -9.56
CA PRO A 288 -7.61 -9.23 -10.68
C PRO A 288 -7.43 -10.61 -11.32
N CYS A 289 -8.39 -11.49 -11.08
CA CYS A 289 -8.36 -12.89 -11.53
C CYS A 289 -9.28 -13.13 -12.73
N HIS A 290 -8.88 -14.06 -13.58
CA HIS A 290 -9.69 -14.59 -14.67
C HIS A 290 -9.40 -16.07 -14.89
N THR A 291 -10.33 -16.74 -15.56
CA THR A 291 -10.18 -18.09 -16.12
C THR A 291 -10.58 -18.04 -17.60
N ARG A 292 -10.46 -19.15 -18.33
CA ARG A 292 -10.91 -19.21 -19.74
C ARG A 292 -11.84 -20.39 -19.98
N PHE A 293 -12.82 -20.14 -20.84
CA PHE A 293 -13.74 -21.14 -21.37
C PHE A 293 -13.89 -20.91 -22.88
N LYS A 294 -13.62 -21.93 -23.70
CA LYS A 294 -13.62 -21.84 -25.16
C LYS A 294 -12.79 -20.64 -25.65
N ALA A 295 -11.56 -20.50 -25.15
CA ALA A 295 -10.65 -19.38 -25.40
C ALA A 295 -11.13 -17.98 -24.95
N ARG A 296 -12.29 -17.86 -24.31
CA ARG A 296 -12.84 -16.58 -23.83
C ARG A 296 -12.52 -16.37 -22.36
N ALA A 297 -11.97 -15.21 -22.03
CA ALA A 297 -11.70 -14.84 -20.64
C ALA A 297 -12.99 -14.58 -19.86
N ILE A 298 -13.10 -15.22 -18.70
CA ILE A 298 -14.15 -15.05 -17.70
C ILE A 298 -13.49 -14.44 -16.46
N ARG A 299 -14.02 -13.33 -15.96
CA ARG A 299 -13.50 -12.70 -14.74
C ARG A 299 -14.01 -13.47 -13.52
N VAL A 300 -13.15 -13.59 -12.52
CA VAL A 300 -13.49 -14.16 -11.20
C VAL A 300 -13.54 -13.02 -10.19
N TRP A 301 -14.62 -12.97 -9.41
CA TRP A 301 -14.90 -11.89 -8.47
C TRP A 301 -14.72 -12.30 -7.02
N GLN A 302 -15.30 -13.44 -6.66
CA GLN A 302 -15.16 -14.05 -5.35
C GLN A 302 -14.82 -15.52 -5.51
N ALA A 303 -14.13 -16.04 -4.51
CA ALA A 303 -13.82 -17.44 -4.35
C ALA A 303 -14.03 -17.82 -2.90
N ARG A 304 -14.30 -19.11 -2.66
CA ARG A 304 -14.18 -19.76 -1.36
C ARG A 304 -13.97 -21.25 -1.56
N VAL A 305 -13.29 -21.90 -0.63
CA VAL A 305 -13.22 -23.37 -0.61
C VAL A 305 -14.63 -23.91 -0.35
N ALA A 306 -15.06 -24.93 -1.10
CA ALA A 306 -16.37 -25.53 -0.91
C ALA A 306 -16.45 -26.22 0.47
N ALA A 307 -17.57 -26.03 1.18
CA ALA A 307 -17.78 -26.61 2.50
C ALA A 307 -18.09 -28.11 2.43
N ASP A 308 -18.78 -28.55 1.37
CA ASP A 308 -19.07 -29.95 1.12
C ASP A 308 -18.01 -30.52 0.18
N THR A 309 -17.13 -31.33 0.75
CA THR A 309 -16.04 -32.02 0.05
C THR A 309 -16.41 -33.46 -0.27
N GLN A 310 -17.70 -33.81 -0.46
CA GLN A 310 -18.06 -35.08 -1.11
C GLN A 310 -17.01 -35.33 -2.19
N GLU A 311 -16.20 -36.39 -2.04
CA GLU A 311 -14.93 -36.58 -2.76
C GLU A 311 -15.20 -36.72 -4.25
N GLN A 312 -15.48 -35.62 -4.93
CA GLN A 312 -15.66 -35.57 -6.36
C GLN A 312 -14.26 -35.55 -6.93
N ARG A 313 -13.73 -36.76 -7.12
CA ARG A 313 -12.47 -36.98 -7.84
C ARG A 313 -12.68 -36.57 -9.29
N ALA A 314 -12.42 -35.30 -9.57
CA ALA A 314 -12.35 -34.76 -10.91
C ALA A 314 -10.96 -34.20 -11.15
N ARG A 315 -10.63 -33.96 -12.43
CA ARG A 315 -9.38 -33.29 -12.78
C ARG A 315 -9.47 -31.81 -12.39
N PRO A 316 -8.35 -31.19 -12.00
CA PRO A 316 -8.30 -29.75 -11.78
C PRO A 316 -8.86 -28.97 -12.98
N GLY A 317 -9.76 -28.03 -12.72
CA GLY A 317 -10.42 -27.18 -13.72
C GLY A 317 -11.78 -27.70 -14.19
N VAL A 318 -12.18 -28.92 -13.81
CA VAL A 318 -13.51 -29.45 -14.14
C VAL A 318 -14.59 -28.74 -13.33
N VAL A 319 -15.61 -28.26 -14.03
CA VAL A 319 -16.83 -27.69 -13.43
C VAL A 319 -17.70 -28.81 -12.88
N LEU A 320 -17.85 -28.83 -11.56
CA LEU A 320 -18.59 -29.84 -10.82
C LEU A 320 -20.08 -29.51 -10.71
N ALA A 321 -20.39 -28.24 -10.45
CA ALA A 321 -21.75 -27.79 -10.23
C ALA A 321 -21.94 -26.31 -10.59
N ARG A 322 -23.21 -25.95 -10.80
CA ARG A 322 -23.64 -24.57 -10.96
C ARG A 322 -24.98 -24.38 -10.27
N ALA A 323 -24.98 -23.57 -9.22
CA ALA A 323 -26.17 -23.26 -8.44
C ALA A 323 -26.06 -21.82 -7.89
N ASP A 324 -27.19 -21.12 -7.79
CA ASP A 324 -27.30 -19.83 -7.07
C ASP A 324 -26.28 -18.74 -7.47
N GLY A 325 -25.85 -18.74 -8.74
CA GLY A 325 -24.87 -17.79 -9.26
C GLY A 325 -23.41 -18.14 -8.99
N TRP A 326 -23.15 -19.28 -8.36
CA TRP A 326 -21.83 -19.85 -8.12
C TRP A 326 -21.48 -20.93 -9.15
N LEU A 327 -20.19 -21.05 -9.42
CA LEU A 327 -19.58 -22.12 -10.19
C LEU A 327 -18.66 -22.90 -9.26
N THR A 328 -18.92 -24.19 -9.07
CA THR A 328 -18.05 -25.07 -8.30
C THR A 328 -17.08 -25.75 -9.25
N VAL A 329 -15.78 -25.55 -9.04
CA VAL A 329 -14.73 -26.06 -9.92
C VAL A 329 -13.71 -26.83 -9.08
N MET A 330 -13.30 -28.00 -9.55
CA MET A 330 -12.28 -28.80 -8.88
C MET A 330 -10.91 -28.11 -8.96
N ALA A 331 -10.24 -27.91 -7.81
CA ALA A 331 -8.83 -27.53 -7.76
C ALA A 331 -7.94 -28.77 -7.62
N ALA A 332 -6.68 -28.63 -7.19
CA ALA A 332 -5.79 -29.78 -7.02
C ALA A 332 -6.21 -30.73 -5.90
N ASP A 333 -6.75 -30.19 -4.81
CA ASP A 333 -6.99 -30.89 -3.55
C ASP A 333 -8.47 -30.86 -3.12
N ALA A 334 -9.19 -29.77 -3.42
CA ALA A 334 -10.60 -29.61 -3.08
C ALA A 334 -11.36 -28.74 -4.09
N PRO A 335 -12.71 -28.80 -4.11
CA PRO A 335 -13.51 -27.88 -4.91
C PRO A 335 -13.43 -26.43 -4.39
N VAL A 336 -13.49 -25.48 -5.33
CA VAL A 336 -13.60 -24.04 -5.07
C VAL A 336 -14.89 -23.52 -5.69
N GLU A 337 -15.67 -22.77 -4.92
CA GLU A 337 -16.85 -22.07 -5.41
C GLU A 337 -16.45 -20.65 -5.82
N LEU A 338 -16.83 -20.25 -7.04
CA LEU A 338 -16.55 -18.92 -7.59
C LEU A 338 -17.81 -18.18 -8.03
N THR A 339 -17.80 -16.86 -7.84
CA THR A 339 -18.66 -15.97 -8.63
C THR A 339 -17.88 -15.43 -9.83
N VAL A 340 -18.52 -15.47 -10.99
CA VAL A 340 -17.88 -15.14 -12.26
C VAL A 340 -18.68 -14.11 -13.05
N GLY A 341 -18.00 -13.32 -13.87
CA GLY A 341 -18.66 -12.31 -14.70
C GLY A 341 -17.92 -11.99 -15.99
N ARG A 342 -18.61 -11.33 -16.91
CA ARG A 342 -18.01 -10.92 -18.19
C ARG A 342 -17.04 -9.76 -17.98
N MET A 343 -15.86 -9.86 -18.61
CA MET A 343 -14.97 -8.71 -18.76
C MET A 343 -15.59 -7.71 -19.75
N ARG A 344 -16.25 -6.64 -19.25
CA ARG A 344 -16.80 -5.58 -20.12
C ARG A 344 -15.67 -4.69 -20.64
N ARG A 345 -15.31 -4.92 -21.91
CA ARG A 345 -14.26 -4.21 -22.69
C ARG A 345 -12.86 -4.46 -22.10
N ASN A 346 -11.83 -4.53 -22.95
CA ASN A 346 -10.41 -4.45 -22.57
C ASN A 346 -10.06 -3.09 -21.95
N ARG A 347 -10.90 -2.55 -21.06
CA ARG A 347 -10.65 -1.30 -20.36
C ARG A 347 -9.59 -1.56 -19.30
N TRP A 348 -8.63 -0.67 -19.32
CA TRP A 348 -7.45 -0.72 -18.49
C TRP A 348 -7.85 -0.28 -17.10
N TRP A 349 -8.05 -1.24 -16.20
CA TRP A 349 -8.24 -0.90 -14.80
C TRP A 349 -7.00 -0.13 -14.28
N SER A 350 -7.27 1.05 -13.74
CA SER A 350 -6.39 1.97 -13.04
C SER A 350 -6.24 1.57 -11.58
N LEU A 351 -5.24 2.13 -10.88
CA LEU A 351 -5.15 1.94 -9.43
C LEU A 351 -6.45 2.39 -8.75
N ARG A 352 -7.12 3.43 -9.28
CA ARG A 352 -8.45 3.85 -8.86
C ARG A 352 -9.50 2.74 -9.01
N ASP A 353 -9.47 1.93 -10.06
CA ASP A 353 -10.40 0.80 -10.20
C ASP A 353 -10.11 -0.38 -9.25
N TYR A 354 -8.89 -0.43 -8.71
CA TYR A 354 -8.47 -1.39 -7.70
C TYR A 354 -8.83 -0.89 -6.28
N GLU A 355 -8.90 0.43 -6.09
CA GLU A 355 -9.19 1.10 -4.82
C GLU A 355 -10.67 1.46 -4.63
N ASP A 356 -11.39 1.71 -5.74
CA ASP A 356 -12.85 1.87 -5.81
C ASP A 356 -13.55 0.50 -5.84
N MET A 357 -12.83 -0.63 -5.71
CA MET A 357 -13.46 -1.89 -5.32
C MET A 357 -13.78 -1.81 -3.83
N THR A 358 -14.87 -1.14 -3.48
CA THR A 358 -15.40 -1.21 -2.12
C THR A 358 -16.04 -2.58 -1.90
N LEU A 359 -16.08 -3.07 -0.66
CA LEU A 359 -16.90 -4.24 -0.31
C LEU A 359 -18.38 -4.06 -0.74
N ALA A 360 -18.85 -2.81 -0.87
CA ALA A 360 -20.18 -2.50 -1.37
C ALA A 360 -20.33 -2.74 -2.90
N ASP A 361 -19.27 -2.60 -3.69
CA ASP A 361 -19.25 -3.02 -5.11
C ASP A 361 -19.16 -4.55 -5.27
N MET A 362 -18.73 -5.24 -4.22
CA MET A 362 -18.82 -6.71 -4.07
C MET A 362 -20.18 -7.14 -3.48
N GLY A 363 -20.96 -6.17 -2.97
CA GLY A 363 -22.23 -6.34 -2.29
C GLY A 363 -23.39 -6.30 -3.28
N GLY A 364 -23.68 -7.44 -3.88
CA GLY A 364 -24.96 -7.65 -4.55
C GLY A 364 -24.81 -8.14 -5.98
N ARG A 365 -24.78 -9.47 -6.12
CA ARG A 365 -25.03 -10.19 -7.38
C ARG A 365 -24.12 -9.71 -8.52
N GLY A 366 -22.95 -10.34 -8.65
CA GLY A 366 -22.21 -10.39 -9.91
C GLY A 366 -23.05 -11.07 -10.99
N LEU A 367 -24.10 -10.39 -11.47
CA LEU A 367 -25.07 -10.92 -12.40
C LEU A 367 -24.41 -10.96 -13.77
N LEU A 368 -24.43 -12.14 -14.36
CA LEU A 368 -23.90 -12.45 -15.68
C LEU A 368 -24.64 -11.62 -16.73
N SER A 369 -24.03 -10.55 -17.24
CA SER A 369 -24.52 -9.93 -18.47
C SER A 369 -23.95 -10.68 -19.70
N SER A 370 -24.79 -11.58 -20.22
CA SER A 370 -24.89 -12.05 -21.61
C SER A 370 -23.80 -12.96 -22.20
N GLY A 371 -23.30 -13.98 -21.46
CA GLY A 371 -22.48 -15.06 -22.03
C GLY A 371 -22.95 -16.45 -21.59
N ARG A 372 -22.80 -17.47 -22.45
CA ARG A 372 -22.99 -18.87 -22.06
C ARG A 372 -21.89 -19.25 -21.06
N LEU A 373 -22.30 -19.67 -19.86
CA LEU A 373 -21.38 -20.21 -18.86
C LEU A 373 -20.88 -21.60 -19.26
N PRO A 374 -19.77 -22.07 -18.66
CA PRO A 374 -19.38 -23.48 -18.73
C PRO A 374 -20.53 -24.39 -18.29
N GLU A 375 -20.69 -25.52 -18.98
CA GLU A 375 -21.62 -26.59 -18.60
C GLU A 375 -20.93 -27.50 -17.56
N VAL A 376 -21.71 -28.19 -16.73
CA VAL A 376 -21.17 -29.17 -15.78
C VAL A 376 -20.37 -30.25 -16.54
N GLY A 377 -19.25 -30.68 -15.98
CA GLY A 377 -18.29 -31.60 -16.59
C GLY A 377 -17.30 -30.95 -17.57
N THR A 378 -17.46 -29.66 -17.89
CA THR A 378 -16.51 -28.94 -18.75
C THR A 378 -15.23 -28.59 -17.99
N GLU A 379 -14.08 -28.76 -18.64
CA GLU A 379 -12.78 -28.32 -18.13
C GLU A 379 -12.47 -26.86 -18.50
N LEU A 380 -12.03 -26.08 -17.51
CA LEU A 380 -11.57 -24.70 -17.67
C LEU A 380 -10.06 -24.67 -17.92
N GLU A 381 -9.60 -23.76 -18.78
CA GLU A 381 -8.18 -23.69 -19.13
C GLU A 381 -7.36 -23.15 -17.95
N THR A 382 -6.26 -23.83 -17.64
CA THR A 382 -5.26 -23.44 -16.66
C THR A 382 -4.04 -22.81 -17.31
N ARG A 383 -3.21 -22.18 -16.48
CA ARG A 383 -1.77 -22.06 -16.73
C ARG A 383 -1.05 -22.40 -15.44
N PRO A 384 0.25 -22.77 -15.46
CA PRO A 384 1.01 -22.87 -14.24
C PRO A 384 0.98 -21.53 -13.50
N TRP A 385 0.69 -21.52 -12.20
CA TRP A 385 1.24 -20.48 -11.35
C TRP A 385 2.75 -20.57 -11.54
N PRO A 386 3.45 -19.46 -11.83
CA PRO A 386 4.90 -19.51 -11.72
C PRO A 386 5.18 -20.02 -10.31
N GLU A 387 5.76 -21.22 -10.23
CA GLU A 387 6.04 -21.85 -8.95
C GLU A 387 6.67 -20.78 -8.07
N LEU A 388 6.30 -20.71 -6.79
CA LEU A 388 6.96 -19.85 -5.82
C LEU A 388 8.42 -20.27 -5.54
N ARG A 389 9.09 -20.86 -6.55
CA ARG A 389 10.50 -21.22 -6.63
C ARG A 389 11.23 -20.09 -7.35
N ALA A 390 12.18 -19.40 -6.74
CA ALA A 390 13.49 -19.93 -6.37
C ALA A 390 14.18 -20.65 -7.54
N ARG A 391 14.95 -19.88 -8.33
CA ARG A 391 16.25 -20.17 -9.01
C ARG A 391 16.32 -19.32 -10.29
N THR A 392 17.37 -18.59 -10.68
CA THR A 392 18.78 -18.35 -10.29
C THR A 392 19.25 -17.22 -11.24
N ALA A 393 20.26 -16.37 -11.04
CA ALA A 393 21.32 -16.18 -10.06
C ALA A 393 21.68 -14.67 -10.12
N ARG A 394 21.58 -13.91 -9.01
CA ARG A 394 21.94 -12.47 -8.78
C ARG A 394 20.83 -11.57 -8.21
N ASP A 395 19.58 -12.00 -8.12
CA ASP A 395 18.48 -11.07 -7.79
C ASP A 395 18.04 -11.05 -6.31
N ARG A 396 18.30 -9.92 -5.66
CA ARG A 396 18.05 -9.57 -4.24
C ARG A 396 16.55 -9.39 -3.89
N CYS A 397 15.75 -10.45 -3.97
CA CYS A 397 14.40 -10.45 -3.43
C CYS A 397 14.11 -11.80 -2.79
N ASN A 398 14.44 -11.94 -1.50
CA ASN A 398 14.06 -13.12 -0.71
C ASN A 398 12.53 -13.23 -0.69
N VAL A 399 12.02 -14.25 -1.36
CA VAL A 399 10.62 -14.67 -1.27
C VAL A 399 10.68 -16.01 -0.55
N TRP A 400 10.04 -16.09 0.63
CA TRP A 400 9.70 -17.28 1.44
C TRP A 400 10.49 -17.61 2.72
N PRO A 401 9.80 -17.81 3.86
CA PRO A 401 10.13 -18.83 4.87
C PRO A 401 9.40 -20.14 4.56
N ARG A 402 10.13 -21.26 4.45
CA ARG A 402 9.59 -22.62 4.19
C ARG A 402 8.43 -22.93 5.13
N ALA A 403 7.25 -23.20 4.57
CA ALA A 403 6.15 -23.82 5.31
C ALA A 403 6.60 -25.22 5.75
N ARG A 404 6.96 -25.39 7.02
CA ARG A 404 7.04 -26.72 7.62
C ARG A 404 5.61 -27.16 7.91
N ALA A 405 5.21 -28.27 7.32
CA ALA A 405 4.01 -29.01 7.70
C ALA A 405 4.03 -29.22 9.23
N ALA A 406 2.89 -28.99 9.86
CA ALA A 406 2.66 -29.37 11.24
C ALA A 406 2.89 -30.89 11.37
N GLY A 407 3.91 -31.25 12.13
CA GLY A 407 4.37 -32.63 12.30
C GLY A 407 5.33 -32.72 13.47
N GLN A 408 4.76 -33.02 14.63
CA GLN A 408 5.35 -33.36 15.90
C GLN A 408 6.63 -34.24 15.78
N LYS A 409 7.72 -33.86 16.46
CA LYS A 409 8.38 -34.59 17.58
C LYS A 409 9.91 -34.37 17.68
N VAL A 410 10.27 -33.99 18.91
CA VAL A 410 11.42 -34.47 19.72
C VAL A 410 12.81 -33.90 19.44
N ALA A 411 13.44 -33.54 20.56
CA ALA A 411 14.79 -33.03 20.77
C ALA A 411 15.89 -33.90 20.14
N LEU A 412 17.08 -33.29 19.96
CA LEU A 412 18.31 -33.67 20.66
C LEU A 412 19.43 -32.71 20.23
N ASP A 413 19.96 -31.98 21.21
CA ASP A 413 21.38 -31.62 21.30
C ASP A 413 22.13 -32.92 21.65
N PRO A 414 23.22 -33.30 20.96
CA PRO A 414 24.54 -32.97 21.51
C PRO A 414 25.65 -32.79 20.45
N GLY A 415 26.49 -31.77 20.62
CA GLY A 415 27.81 -31.69 19.96
C GLY A 415 28.39 -30.30 19.83
#